data_AF-A0A380CCQ1-F1
#
_entry.id   AF-A0A380CCQ1-F1
#
_cell.length_a   1.000
_cell.length_b   1.000
_cell.length_c   1.000
_cell.angle_alpha   90.00
_cell.angle_beta   90.00
_cell.angle_gamma   90.00
#
_symmetry.space_group_name_H-M   'P 1'
#
loop_
_entity.id
_entity.type
_entity.pdbx_description
1 polymer ?
#
loop_
_entity_poly.entity_id
_entity_poly.type
_entity_poly.pdbx_seq_one_letter_code
_entity_poly.pdbx_strand_id
1 'polypeptide(L)'
;MTEKHYSDMTEHELRTEIANLREKARKAEQLGIINEFAVYQRKMVMVESYLIDPSTIEPGEIYRIEGDEGMYFQVDYLKGRFAWGHRLGGKLAEEALPISMLKSVKTGK
;
A
#
# COMPACT_ATOMS: atom_id res chain seq x y z
N MET A 1 -23.33 -4.71 12.15
CA MET A 1 -22.52 -5.83 11.63
C MET A 1 -21.11 -5.59 12.12
N THR A 2 -20.49 -6.54 12.80
CA THR A 2 -19.09 -6.43 13.22
C THR A 2 -18.24 -6.36 11.96
N GLU A 3 -17.54 -5.24 11.73
CA GLU A 3 -16.60 -5.16 10.62
C GLU A 3 -15.48 -6.17 10.86
N LYS A 4 -15.28 -7.07 9.90
CA LYS A 4 -14.21 -8.07 9.93
C LYS A 4 -12.87 -7.37 9.75
N HIS A 5 -11.83 -7.74 10.51
CA HIS A 5 -10.49 -7.22 10.27
C HIS A 5 -9.98 -7.70 8.91
N TYR A 6 -9.22 -6.87 8.19
CA TYR A 6 -8.65 -7.23 6.88
C TYR A 6 -7.75 -8.48 6.96
N SER A 7 -7.11 -8.73 8.11
CA SER A 7 -6.32 -9.95 8.36
C SER A 7 -7.13 -11.24 8.29
N ASP A 8 -8.42 -11.16 8.56
CA ASP A 8 -9.29 -12.33 8.67
C ASP A 8 -10.06 -12.57 7.37
N MET A 9 -10.04 -11.58 6.45
CA MET A 9 -10.72 -11.64 5.17
C MET A 9 -10.04 -12.62 4.21
N THR A 10 -10.86 -13.37 3.49
CA THR A 10 -10.44 -14.15 2.33
C THR A 10 -10.00 -13.23 1.19
N GLU A 11 -9.24 -13.77 0.24
CA GLU A 11 -8.87 -13.01 -0.97
C GLU A 11 -10.09 -12.43 -1.70
N HIS A 12 -11.18 -13.20 -1.80
CA HIS A 12 -12.41 -12.74 -2.44
C HIS A 12 -13.06 -11.56 -1.68
N GLU A 13 -13.10 -11.63 -0.35
CA GLU A 13 -13.59 -10.54 0.50
C GLU A 13 -12.71 -9.29 0.36
N LEU A 14 -11.39 -9.44 0.36
CA LEU A 14 -10.44 -8.33 0.16
C LEU A 14 -10.63 -7.66 -1.20
N ARG A 15 -10.77 -8.44 -2.28
CA ARG A 15 -11.03 -7.91 -3.63
C ARG A 15 -12.38 -7.20 -3.72
N THR A 16 -13.39 -7.73 -3.04
CA THR A 16 -14.72 -7.09 -2.95
C THR A 16 -14.65 -5.76 -2.20
N GLU A 17 -13.89 -5.71 -1.10
CA GLU A 17 -13.67 -4.48 -0.35
C GLU A 17 -12.94 -3.42 -1.18
N ILE A 18 -11.91 -3.80 -1.95
CA ILE A 18 -11.24 -2.89 -2.88
C ILE A 18 -12.23 -2.33 -3.91
N ALA A 19 -13.11 -3.16 -4.49
CA ALA A 19 -14.12 -2.70 -5.45
C ALA A 19 -15.10 -1.68 -4.81
N ASN A 20 -15.55 -1.96 -3.59
CA ASN A 20 -16.41 -1.05 -2.84
C ASN A 20 -15.74 0.30 -2.54
N LEU A 21 -14.47 0.27 -2.10
CA LEU A 21 -13.69 1.46 -1.83
C LEU A 21 -13.42 2.27 -3.10
N ARG A 22 -13.15 1.60 -4.24
CA ARG A 22 -12.96 2.24 -5.54
C ARG A 22 -14.21 2.98 -6.01
N GLU A 23 -15.39 2.40 -5.84
CA GLU A 23 -16.64 3.06 -6.20
C GLU A 23 -16.93 4.27 -5.30
N LYS A 24 -16.61 4.18 -3.99
CA LYS A 24 -16.70 5.32 -3.07
C LYS A 24 -15.72 6.44 -3.45
N ALA A 25 -14.47 6.09 -3.77
CA ALA A 25 -13.46 7.04 -4.24
C ALA A 25 -13.93 7.76 -5.51
N ARG A 26 -14.43 7.01 -6.50
CA ARG A 26 -14.96 7.56 -7.75
C ARG A 26 -16.07 8.57 -7.52
N LYS A 27 -17.01 8.28 -6.61
CA LYS A 27 -18.08 9.22 -6.23
C LYS A 27 -17.53 10.48 -5.54
N ALA A 28 -16.61 10.32 -4.59
CA ALA A 28 -15.99 11.45 -3.90
C ALA A 28 -15.24 12.37 -4.87
N GLU A 29 -14.51 11.79 -5.82
CA GLU A 29 -13.82 12.52 -6.89
C GLU A 29 -14.81 13.31 -7.76
N GLN A 30 -15.90 12.68 -8.22
CA GLN A 30 -16.93 13.35 -9.03
C GLN A 30 -17.60 14.53 -8.33
N LEU A 31 -17.73 14.45 -7.00
CA LEU A 31 -18.30 15.50 -6.16
C LEU A 31 -17.26 16.56 -5.74
N GLY A 32 -15.99 16.41 -6.11
CA GLY A 32 -14.90 17.31 -5.72
C GLY A 32 -14.48 17.19 -4.25
N ILE A 33 -14.81 16.08 -3.57
CA ILE A 33 -14.53 15.85 -2.15
C ILE A 33 -13.15 15.18 -2.01
N ILE A 34 -12.10 15.98 -2.19
CA ILE A 34 -10.69 15.51 -2.28
C ILE A 34 -10.22 14.78 -1.01
N ASN A 35 -10.65 15.25 0.16
CA ASN A 35 -10.31 14.63 1.45
C ASN A 35 -10.87 13.21 1.58
N GLU A 36 -12.14 12.98 1.20
CA GLU A 36 -12.74 11.64 1.23
C GLU A 36 -12.12 10.72 0.18
N PHE A 37 -11.88 11.24 -1.03
CA PHE A 37 -11.14 10.50 -2.06
C PHE A 37 -9.80 9.99 -1.53
N ALA A 38 -9.00 10.86 -0.90
CA ALA A 38 -7.71 10.50 -0.32
C ALA A 38 -7.83 9.45 0.79
N VAL A 39 -8.89 9.51 1.61
CA VAL A 39 -9.17 8.49 2.63
C VAL A 39 -9.45 7.13 1.97
N TYR A 40 -10.28 7.07 0.93
CA TYR A 40 -10.57 5.82 0.24
C TYR A 40 -9.34 5.23 -0.47
N GLN A 41 -8.51 6.07 -1.08
CA GLN A 41 -7.24 5.64 -1.68
C GLN A 41 -6.32 4.98 -0.64
N ARG A 42 -6.11 5.62 0.51
CA ARG A 42 -5.30 5.04 1.60
C ARG A 42 -5.85 3.71 2.11
N LYS A 43 -7.18 3.58 2.21
CA LYS A 43 -7.82 2.31 2.59
C LYS A 43 -7.56 1.23 1.55
N MET A 44 -7.66 1.53 0.25
CA MET A 44 -7.37 0.56 -0.81
C MET A 44 -5.93 0.06 -0.72
N VAL A 45 -4.95 0.97 -0.58
CA VAL A 45 -3.53 0.61 -0.40
C VAL A 45 -3.36 -0.35 0.77
N MET A 46 -4.03 -0.11 1.89
CA MET A 46 -3.98 -1.02 3.05
C MET A 46 -4.56 -2.39 2.75
N VAL A 47 -5.72 -2.48 2.10
CA VAL A 47 -6.37 -3.76 1.75
C VAL A 47 -5.50 -4.53 0.75
N GLU A 48 -4.92 -3.86 -0.23
CA GLU A 48 -3.99 -4.44 -1.21
C GLU A 48 -2.75 -5.06 -0.55
N SER A 49 -2.28 -4.51 0.57
CA SER A 49 -1.14 -5.10 1.30
C SER A 49 -1.44 -6.50 1.86
N TYR A 50 -2.72 -6.85 2.07
CA TYR A 50 -3.12 -8.20 2.49
C TYR A 50 -3.14 -9.20 1.32
N LEU A 51 -3.12 -8.72 0.08
CA LEU A 51 -3.06 -9.55 -1.14
C LEU A 51 -1.63 -9.87 -1.59
N ILE A 52 -0.62 -9.29 -0.96
CA ILE A 52 0.79 -9.51 -1.29
C ILE A 52 1.38 -10.52 -0.32
N ASP A 53 2.21 -11.43 -0.82
CA ASP A 53 3.01 -12.29 0.05
C ASP A 53 4.19 -11.50 0.63
N PRO A 54 4.28 -11.27 1.96
CA PRO A 54 5.38 -10.54 2.57
C PRO A 54 6.74 -11.18 2.30
N SER A 55 6.81 -12.48 2.02
CA SER A 55 8.07 -13.18 1.72
C SER A 55 8.73 -12.69 0.42
N THR A 56 7.98 -12.00 -0.43
CA THR A 56 8.47 -11.39 -1.68
C THR A 56 9.16 -10.05 -1.46
N ILE A 57 9.12 -9.51 -0.24
CA ILE A 57 9.80 -8.27 0.15
C ILE A 57 11.01 -8.64 1.01
N GLU A 58 12.20 -8.34 0.51
CA GLU A 58 13.49 -8.69 1.08
C GLU A 58 14.07 -7.50 1.86
N PRO A 59 14.33 -7.64 3.16
CA PRO A 59 15.09 -6.64 3.91
C PRO A 59 16.50 -6.43 3.34
N GLY A 60 16.95 -5.17 3.31
CA GLY A 60 18.18 -4.71 2.69
C GLY A 60 18.02 -4.30 1.21
N GLU A 61 16.93 -4.69 0.56
CA GLU A 61 16.69 -4.36 -0.85
C GLU A 61 15.99 -3.01 -1.04
N ILE A 62 16.15 -2.48 -2.25
CA ILE A 62 15.59 -1.20 -2.68
C ILE A 62 14.41 -1.45 -3.63
N TYR A 63 13.30 -0.77 -3.35
CA TYR A 63 12.06 -0.85 -4.10
C TYR A 63 11.68 0.52 -4.65
N ARG A 64 10.99 0.55 -5.80
CA ARG A 64 10.28 1.76 -6.25
C ARG A 64 9.02 1.94 -5.42
N ILE A 65 8.65 3.20 -5.19
CA ILE A 65 7.42 3.55 -4.48
C ILE A 65 6.31 3.78 -5.49
N GLU A 66 5.28 2.94 -5.45
CA GLU A 66 4.06 3.12 -6.25
C GLU A 66 3.39 4.46 -5.89
N GLY A 67 3.06 5.26 -6.90
CA GLY A 67 2.44 6.59 -6.71
C GLY A 67 3.42 7.71 -6.36
N ASP A 68 4.72 7.46 -6.30
CA ASP A 68 5.77 8.47 -6.07
C ASP A 68 6.92 8.27 -7.06
N GLU A 69 6.73 8.78 -8.29
CA GLU A 69 7.64 8.53 -9.41
C GLU A 69 9.07 9.04 -9.14
N GLY A 70 10.05 8.20 -9.46
CA GLY A 70 11.46 8.50 -9.24
C GLY A 70 11.93 8.33 -7.79
N MET A 71 11.01 8.03 -6.86
CA MET A 71 11.33 7.78 -5.46
C MET A 71 11.52 6.28 -5.18
N TYR A 72 12.50 6.00 -4.33
CA TYR A 72 12.88 4.66 -3.94
C TYR A 72 12.86 4.51 -2.42
N PHE A 73 12.63 3.29 -1.95
CA PHE A 73 12.57 2.94 -0.54
C PHE A 73 13.52 1.76 -0.27
N GLN A 74 14.44 1.94 0.66
CA GLN A 74 15.22 0.83 1.22
C GLN A 74 14.43 0.24 2.38
N VAL A 75 14.20 -1.08 2.34
CA VAL A 75 13.52 -1.81 3.42
C VAL A 75 14.56 -2.28 4.44
N ASP A 76 14.37 -1.99 5.71
CA ASP A 76 15.23 -2.47 6.80
C ASP A 76 14.65 -3.72 7.46
N TYR A 77 13.32 -3.77 7.63
CA TYR A 77 12.60 -4.95 8.13
C TYR A 77 11.11 -4.88 7.80
N LEU A 78 10.41 -6.00 7.98
CA LEU A 78 8.96 -6.09 7.86
C LEU A 78 8.29 -6.23 9.23
N LYS A 79 7.13 -5.61 9.39
CA LYS A 79 6.26 -5.79 10.56
C LYS A 79 4.80 -5.80 10.14
N GLY A 80 4.19 -6.99 10.20
CA GLY A 80 2.83 -7.19 9.72
C GLY A 80 2.74 -6.97 8.21
N ARG A 81 1.93 -6.00 7.77
CA ARG A 81 1.73 -5.64 6.37
C ARG A 81 2.47 -4.35 5.96
N PHE A 82 3.47 -3.98 6.76
CA PHE A 82 4.30 -2.80 6.54
C PHE A 82 5.77 -3.17 6.39
N ALA A 83 6.45 -2.43 5.53
CA ALA A 83 7.89 -2.36 5.46
C ALA A 83 8.36 -1.11 6.19
N TRP A 84 9.33 -1.29 7.09
CA TRP A 84 10.01 -0.20 7.79
C TRP A 84 11.34 0.06 7.13
N GLY A 85 11.71 1.33 7.00
CA GLY A 85 12.95 1.73 6.36
C GLY A 85 12.96 3.21 5.96
N HIS A 86 13.63 3.53 4.85
CA HIS A 86 13.94 4.92 4.49
C HIS A 86 13.72 5.21 3.01
N ARG A 87 13.16 6.39 2.70
CA ARG A 87 13.19 6.93 1.33
C ARG A 87 14.61 7.37 0.96
N LEU A 88 15.02 7.02 -0.26
CA LEU A 88 16.29 7.45 -0.82
C LEU A 88 16.15 8.83 -1.45
N GLY A 89 17.22 9.64 -1.40
CA GLY A 89 17.25 10.99 -2.00
C GLY A 89 16.67 12.11 -1.13
N GLY A 90 16.30 11.82 0.12
CA GLY A 90 15.79 12.80 1.09
C GLY A 90 16.47 12.71 2.45
N LYS A 91 15.79 13.21 3.49
CA LYS A 91 16.21 13.03 4.87
C LYS A 91 16.06 11.55 5.26
N LEU A 92 17.11 10.95 5.82
CA LEU A 92 17.08 9.61 6.40
C LEU A 92 16.22 9.62 7.68
N ALA A 93 14.91 9.49 7.51
CA ALA A 93 13.95 9.32 8.58
C ALA A 93 13.30 7.94 8.42
N GLU A 94 13.22 7.18 9.50
CA GLU A 94 12.54 5.87 9.48
C GLU A 94 11.05 6.12 9.27
N GLU A 95 10.46 5.44 8.31
CA GLU A 95 9.03 5.45 8.07
C GLU A 95 8.52 4.04 7.75
N ALA A 96 7.21 3.84 7.91
CA ALA A 96 6.54 2.60 7.59
C ALA A 96 5.67 2.79 6.35
N LEU A 97 5.91 1.99 5.31
CA LEU A 97 5.08 1.95 4.12
C LEU A 97 4.30 0.63 4.03
N PRO A 98 3.02 0.67 3.64
CA PRO A 98 2.29 -0.54 3.27
C PRO A 98 3.04 -1.29 2.17
N ILE A 99 3.17 -2.61 2.29
CA ILE A 99 3.96 -3.41 1.33
C ILE A 99 3.39 -3.37 -0.10
N SER A 100 2.11 -3.01 -0.27
CA SER A 100 1.50 -2.76 -1.59
C SER A 100 2.08 -1.58 -2.35
N MET A 101 2.75 -0.67 -1.66
CA MET A 101 3.42 0.46 -2.30
C MET A 101 4.80 0.08 -2.86
N LEU A 102 5.32 -1.12 -2.58
CA LEU A 102 6.66 -1.51 -2.98
C LEU A 102 6.65 -2.27 -4.32
N LYS A 103 7.38 -1.75 -5.31
CA LYS A 103 7.60 -2.41 -6.60
C LYS A 103 9.06 -2.78 -6.77
N SER A 104 9.32 -4.05 -7.08
CA SER A 104 10.68 -4.53 -7.32
C SER A 104 11.32 -3.81 -8.51
N VAL A 105 12.54 -3.33 -8.32
CA VAL A 105 13.37 -2.75 -9.40
C VAL A 105 13.84 -3.82 -10.40
N LYS A 106 13.87 -5.09 -9.99
CA LYS A 106 14.37 -6.22 -10.79
C LYS A 106 13.38 -6.65 -11.88
N THR A 107 12.09 -6.31 -11.74
CA THR A 107 11.01 -6.71 -12.67
C THR A 107 10.92 -5.81 -13.92
N GLY A 108 11.86 -4.88 -14.11
CA GLY A 108 11.98 -4.06 -15.32
C GLY A 108 12.98 -4.65 -16.32
N LYS A 109 12.65 -5.78 -16.95
CA LYS A 109 13.27 -6.27 -18.19
C LYS A 109 12.21 -6.88 -19.10
#